data_AF-U2Z2L9-F1
#
_entry.id   AF-U2Z2L9-F1
#
_cell.length_a   1.000
_cell.length_b   1.000
_cell.length_c   1.000
_cell.angle_alpha   90.00
_cell.angle_beta   90.00
_cell.angle_gamma   90.00
#
_symmetry.space_group_name_H-M   'P 1'
#
loop_
_entity.id
_entity.type
_entity.pdbx_description
1 polymer ?
#
loop_
_entity_poly.entity_id
_entity_poly.type
_entity_poly.pdbx_seq_one_letter_code
_entity_poly.pdbx_strand_id
1 'polypeptide(L)'
;MHDLRFSRTFSLLQQEGHLARTSLLSGIDLLLKANLDEKNVGKFYSAFFQLTIGIERILKLVVITNHMLENSYKPPTDDELKKKYGHNIKATYFHALSVHDKWAHQKASTPATGSIEEKILDFLQDFANKARYYNLRELSNTTAARGPLGDWYSICKKIAGTEIGHVKLNKHAERLMHQMDQAGMVGYSPRFDFDGHPMTLFDDYWRMHLIQMSAPHLVWKLVQLITPLYNSLRYITYEAMNYEDTEQFKLPVIPHLYEFFVFALATKSDTLRRKSWTRIFLD
;
A
#
# COMPACT_ATOMS: atom_id res chain seq x y z
N MET A 1 40.51 -3.24 21.98
CA MET A 1 39.50 -3.65 20.98
C MET A 1 38.32 -2.70 21.16
N HIS A 2 38.09 -1.79 20.21
CA HIS A 2 36.98 -0.84 20.33
C HIS A 2 35.65 -1.56 20.13
N ASP A 3 34.67 -1.24 20.96
CA ASP A 3 33.33 -1.79 20.87
C ASP A 3 32.63 -1.19 19.64
N LEU A 4 32.54 -1.96 18.56
CA LEU A 4 31.91 -1.59 17.29
C LEU A 4 30.42 -1.95 17.25
N ARG A 5 29.78 -2.21 18.39
CA ARG A 5 28.37 -2.59 18.44
C ARG A 5 27.46 -1.38 18.21
N PHE A 6 26.58 -1.50 17.22
CA PHE A 6 25.49 -0.54 17.04
C PHE A 6 24.56 -0.50 18.26
N SER A 7 23.91 0.65 18.45
CA SER A 7 22.96 0.81 19.55
C SER A 7 21.75 -0.13 19.41
N ARG A 8 21.07 -0.38 20.53
CA ARG A 8 19.79 -1.11 20.51
C ARG A 8 18.76 -0.40 19.62
N THR A 9 18.73 0.92 19.65
CA THR A 9 17.83 1.75 18.82
C THR A 9 18.07 1.50 17.33
N PHE A 10 19.33 1.52 16.90
CA PHE A 10 19.71 1.22 15.51
C PHE A 10 19.18 -0.15 15.08
N SER A 11 19.42 -1.18 15.91
CA SER A 11 18.98 -2.55 15.63
C SER A 11 17.45 -2.68 15.55
N LEU A 12 16.71 -1.99 16.43
CA LEU A 12 15.24 -1.98 16.41
C LEU A 12 14.69 -1.28 15.16
N LEU A 13 15.30 -0.16 14.75
CA LEU A 13 14.91 0.54 13.52
C LEU A 13 15.15 -0.32 12.27
N GLN A 14 16.26 -1.06 12.21
CA GLN A 14 16.50 -2.00 11.11
C GLN A 14 15.46 -3.13 11.07
N GLN A 15 15.10 -3.71 12.22
CA GLN A 15 14.06 -4.74 12.30
C GLN A 15 12.71 -4.20 11.80
N GLU A 16 12.35 -2.97 12.19
CA GLU A 16 11.16 -2.31 11.68
C GLU A 16 11.23 -2.05 10.16
N GLY A 17 12.39 -1.68 9.63
CA GLY A 17 12.65 -1.58 8.19
C GLY A 17 12.39 -2.90 7.45
N HIS A 18 12.90 -4.01 7.97
CA HIS A 18 12.66 -5.35 7.42
C HIS A 18 11.18 -5.74 7.46
N LEU A 19 10.50 -5.50 8.57
CA LEU A 19 9.07 -5.81 8.74
C LEU A 19 8.20 -5.00 7.79
N ALA A 20 8.45 -3.69 7.68
CA ALA A 20 7.74 -2.80 6.76
C ALA A 20 7.95 -3.24 5.31
N ARG A 21 9.20 -3.45 4.89
CA ARG A 21 9.57 -3.90 3.53
C ARG A 21 8.87 -5.21 3.16
N THR A 22 8.97 -6.22 4.03
CA THR A 22 8.41 -7.55 3.78
C THR A 22 6.88 -7.49 3.67
N SER A 23 6.22 -6.73 4.54
CA SER A 23 4.77 -6.56 4.52
C SER A 23 4.31 -5.87 3.22
N LEU A 24 4.98 -4.78 2.82
CA LEU A 24 4.66 -4.05 1.58
C LEU A 24 4.82 -4.93 0.35
N LEU A 25 5.96 -5.59 0.18
CA LEU A 25 6.25 -6.40 -1.01
C LEU A 25 5.34 -7.63 -1.10
N SER A 26 5.08 -8.30 0.04
CA SER A 26 4.15 -9.43 0.10
C SER A 26 2.72 -9.01 -0.22
N GLY A 27 2.30 -7.85 0.32
CA GLY A 27 0.99 -7.26 0.03
C GLY A 27 0.81 -6.93 -1.45
N ILE A 28 1.84 -6.36 -2.10
CA ILE A 28 1.86 -6.07 -3.53
C ILE A 28 1.74 -7.36 -4.37
N ASP A 29 2.51 -8.40 -4.05
CA ASP A 29 2.48 -9.66 -4.81
C ASP A 29 1.15 -10.41 -4.64
N LEU A 30 0.56 -10.38 -3.44
CA LEU A 30 -0.77 -10.93 -3.20
C LEU A 30 -1.83 -10.16 -3.99
N LEU A 31 -1.74 -8.83 -4.01
CA LEU A 31 -2.67 -7.99 -4.76
C LEU A 31 -2.64 -8.28 -6.27
N LEU A 32 -1.45 -8.46 -6.85
CA LEU A 32 -1.28 -8.83 -8.26
C LEU A 32 -1.87 -10.21 -8.61
N LYS A 33 -1.95 -11.10 -7.61
CA LYS A 33 -2.46 -12.48 -7.76
C LYS A 33 -3.91 -12.64 -7.29
N ALA A 34 -4.49 -11.62 -6.67
CA ALA A 34 -5.84 -11.66 -6.13
C ALA A 34 -6.88 -11.56 -7.24
N ASN A 35 -7.99 -12.28 -7.06
CA ASN A 35 -9.11 -12.28 -7.99
C ASN A 35 -10.38 -12.78 -7.29
N LEU A 36 -11.54 -12.73 -7.94
CA LEU A 36 -12.83 -13.13 -7.32
C LEU A 36 -13.16 -14.62 -7.44
N ASP A 37 -12.26 -15.43 -8.01
CA ASP A 37 -12.42 -16.88 -8.01
C ASP A 37 -12.12 -17.48 -6.63
N GLU A 38 -12.66 -18.68 -6.40
CA GLU A 38 -12.60 -19.41 -5.12
C GLU A 38 -11.16 -19.56 -4.58
N LYS A 39 -10.18 -19.75 -5.47
CA LYS A 39 -8.78 -19.98 -5.08
C LYS A 39 -8.05 -18.68 -4.72
N ASN A 40 -8.52 -17.54 -5.21
CA ASN A 40 -7.79 -16.28 -5.16
C ASN A 40 -8.47 -15.18 -4.35
N VAL A 41 -9.75 -15.33 -3.98
CA VAL A 41 -10.48 -14.30 -3.22
C VAL A 41 -9.84 -14.00 -1.87
N GLY A 42 -9.33 -15.02 -1.17
CA GLY A 42 -8.63 -14.84 0.10
C GLY A 42 -7.37 -13.97 0.00
N LYS A 43 -6.73 -13.92 -1.18
CA LYS A 43 -5.52 -13.12 -1.41
C LYS A 43 -5.80 -11.62 -1.31
N PHE A 44 -7.02 -11.17 -1.59
CA PHE A 44 -7.39 -9.76 -1.37
C PHE A 44 -7.24 -9.38 0.10
N TYR A 45 -7.85 -10.13 1.00
CA TYR A 45 -7.77 -9.86 2.43
C TYR A 45 -6.33 -9.91 2.92
N SER A 46 -5.59 -10.97 2.55
CA SER A 46 -4.16 -11.07 2.89
C SER A 46 -3.36 -9.88 2.36
N ALA A 47 -3.61 -9.43 1.12
CA ALA A 47 -2.97 -8.25 0.57
C ALA A 47 -3.31 -7.00 1.38
N PHE A 48 -4.58 -6.77 1.71
CA PHE A 48 -5.02 -5.60 2.46
C PHE A 48 -4.41 -5.56 3.86
N PHE A 49 -4.38 -6.68 4.58
CA PHE A 49 -3.71 -6.76 5.88
C PHE A 49 -2.23 -6.38 5.79
N GLN A 50 -1.51 -6.96 4.83
CA GLN A 50 -0.08 -6.75 4.65
C GLN A 50 0.24 -5.31 4.21
N LEU A 51 -0.55 -4.74 3.30
CA LEU A 51 -0.41 -3.36 2.84
C LEU A 51 -0.70 -2.36 3.97
N THR A 52 -1.78 -2.55 4.72
CA THR A 52 -2.12 -1.73 5.89
C THR A 52 -0.98 -1.72 6.91
N ILE A 53 -0.45 -2.88 7.27
CA ILE A 53 0.66 -3.01 8.23
C ILE A 53 1.93 -2.36 7.67
N GLY A 54 2.27 -2.67 6.42
CA GLY A 54 3.48 -2.15 5.77
C GLY A 54 3.48 -0.63 5.65
N ILE A 55 2.36 -0.04 5.21
CA ILE A 55 2.19 1.41 5.10
C ILE A 55 2.23 2.08 6.48
N GLU A 56 1.54 1.53 7.49
CA GLU A 56 1.58 2.07 8.85
C GLU A 56 3.02 2.08 9.40
N ARG A 57 3.80 1.01 9.19
CA ARG A 57 5.18 0.91 9.68
C ARG A 57 6.12 1.89 9.00
N ILE A 58 6.11 2.01 7.66
CA ILE A 58 6.98 2.98 6.97
C ILE A 58 6.62 4.43 7.37
N LEU A 59 5.34 4.73 7.57
CA LEU A 59 4.89 6.03 8.07
C LEU A 59 5.46 6.31 9.47
N LYS A 60 5.37 5.33 10.37
CA LYS A 60 5.95 5.44 11.72
C LYS A 60 7.46 5.60 11.68
N LEU A 61 8.16 4.90 10.78
CA LEU A 61 9.61 5.07 10.60
C LEU A 61 9.95 6.53 10.24
N VAL A 62 9.23 7.15 9.29
CA VAL A 62 9.44 8.56 8.93
C VAL A 62 9.23 9.48 10.14
N VAL A 63 8.12 9.30 10.86
CA VAL A 63 7.76 10.18 11.99
C VAL A 63 8.71 10.01 13.17
N ILE A 64 9.02 8.77 13.56
CA ILE A 64 9.91 8.46 14.69
C ILE A 64 11.32 8.98 14.42
N THR A 65 11.86 8.72 13.23
CA THR A 65 13.24 9.13 12.90
C THR A 65 13.38 10.64 12.77
N ASN A 66 12.37 11.34 12.22
CA ASN A 66 12.34 12.79 12.26
C ASN A 66 12.29 13.34 13.70
N HIS A 67 11.42 12.78 14.55
CA HIS A 67 11.34 13.20 15.95
C HIS A 67 12.66 12.98 16.69
N MET A 68 13.29 11.82 16.49
CA MET A 68 14.59 11.51 17.08
C MET A 68 15.63 12.56 16.69
N LEU A 69 15.73 12.88 15.39
CA LEU A 69 16.68 13.88 14.91
C LEU A 69 16.44 15.27 15.54
N GLU A 70 15.18 15.66 15.72
CA GLU A 70 14.81 16.94 16.35
C GLU A 70 15.01 16.98 17.87
N ASN A 71 15.18 15.83 18.52
CA ASN A 71 15.18 15.71 19.99
C ASN A 71 16.43 14.97 20.49
N SER A 72 17.58 15.21 19.86
CA SER A 72 18.89 14.64 20.26
C SER A 72 18.85 13.11 20.37
N TYR A 73 18.25 12.46 19.37
CA TYR A 73 18.04 11.02 19.24
C TYR A 73 17.22 10.35 20.34
N LYS A 74 16.43 11.11 21.09
CA LYS A 74 15.42 10.54 21.97
C LYS A 74 14.22 10.07 21.16
N PRO A 75 13.80 8.79 21.27
CA PRO A 75 12.59 8.32 20.62
C PRO A 75 11.35 8.96 21.25
N PRO A 76 10.27 9.14 20.48
CA PRO A 76 9.00 9.60 21.05
C PRO A 76 8.46 8.56 22.04
N THR A 77 7.75 9.02 23.07
CA THR A 77 7.07 8.15 24.02
C THR A 77 5.86 7.46 23.39
N ASP A 78 5.43 6.33 23.95
CA ASP A 78 4.22 5.63 23.50
C ASP A 78 2.99 6.53 23.52
N ASP A 79 2.89 7.40 24.53
CA ASP A 79 1.80 8.37 24.65
C ASP A 79 1.84 9.42 23.53
N GLU A 80 3.02 9.93 23.17
CA GLU A 80 3.18 10.86 22.06
C GLU A 80 2.84 10.21 20.73
N LEU A 81 3.31 8.98 20.49
CA LEU A 81 2.99 8.22 19.30
C LEU A 81 1.50 7.92 19.20
N LYS A 82 0.87 7.49 20.29
CA LYS A 82 -0.55 7.12 20.29
C LYS A 82 -1.45 8.34 20.15
N LYS A 83 -1.14 9.44 20.85
CA LYS A 83 -1.95 10.68 20.83
C LYS A 83 -1.82 11.43 19.50
N LYS A 84 -0.62 11.49 18.92
CA LYS A 84 -0.38 12.22 17.66
C LYS A 84 -0.58 11.36 16.41
N TYR A 85 -0.23 10.07 16.48
CA TYR A 85 -0.08 9.19 15.31
C TYR A 85 -0.64 7.78 15.58
N GLY A 86 -1.81 7.69 16.23
CA GLY A 86 -2.53 6.41 16.42
C GLY A 86 -2.84 5.69 15.09
N HIS A 87 -3.80 4.77 15.06
CA HIS A 87 -4.13 3.99 13.84
C HIS A 87 -4.81 4.81 12.72
N ASN A 88 -4.38 6.05 12.50
CA ASN A 88 -4.82 6.92 11.43
C ASN A 88 -3.74 7.01 10.33
N ILE A 89 -3.77 6.04 9.42
CA ILE A 89 -2.90 5.96 8.25
C ILE A 89 -2.95 7.25 7.42
N LYS A 90 -4.15 7.77 7.13
CA LYS A 90 -4.29 8.95 6.26
C LYS A 90 -3.70 10.21 6.88
N ALA A 91 -3.99 10.47 8.16
CA ALA A 91 -3.41 11.62 8.87
C ALA A 91 -1.89 11.49 9.01
N THR A 92 -1.40 10.28 9.34
CA THR A 92 0.04 10.03 9.47
C THR A 92 0.74 10.18 8.11
N TYR A 93 0.10 9.81 7.01
CA TYR A 93 0.59 10.05 5.66
C TYR A 93 0.80 11.53 5.38
N PHE A 94 -0.21 12.38 5.62
CA PHE A 94 -0.06 13.83 5.43
C PHE A 94 1.00 14.43 6.34
N HIS A 95 1.15 13.93 7.57
CA HIS A 95 2.24 14.37 8.42
C HIS A 95 3.61 13.94 7.87
N ALA A 96 3.75 12.72 7.36
CA ALA A 96 4.99 12.27 6.71
C ALA A 96 5.32 13.10 5.46
N LEU A 97 4.32 13.62 4.74
CA LEU A 97 4.52 14.61 3.68
C LEU A 97 5.00 15.96 4.22
N SER A 98 4.52 16.43 5.37
CA SER A 98 5.06 17.64 6.01
C SER A 98 6.52 17.47 6.45
N VAL A 99 6.90 16.26 6.88
CA VAL A 99 8.30 15.91 7.16
C VAL A 99 9.12 15.90 5.88
N HIS A 100 8.57 15.39 4.77
CA HIS A 100 9.21 15.48 3.46
C HIS A 100 9.53 16.93 3.12
N ASP A 101 8.53 17.80 3.16
CA ASP A 101 8.61 19.20 2.77
C ASP A 101 9.57 20.00 3.65
N LYS A 102 9.82 19.56 4.89
CA LYS A 102 10.78 20.18 5.80
C LYS A 102 12.23 20.04 5.27
N TRP A 103 12.57 18.87 4.75
CA TRP A 103 13.95 18.53 4.38
C TRP A 103 14.20 18.54 2.87
N ALA A 104 13.16 18.49 2.06
CA ALA A 104 13.26 18.43 0.61
C ALA A 104 13.38 19.82 -0.04
N HIS A 105 14.13 19.89 -1.14
CA HIS A 105 14.17 21.09 -2.01
C HIS A 105 12.86 21.32 -2.78
N GLN A 106 12.10 20.25 -3.01
CA GLN A 106 10.83 20.26 -3.72
C GLN A 106 9.75 19.65 -2.84
N LYS A 107 8.58 20.27 -2.80
CA LYS A 107 7.46 19.75 -2.02
C LYS A 107 6.93 18.46 -2.59
N ALA A 108 6.52 17.55 -1.72
CA ALA A 108 5.83 16.34 -2.13
C ALA A 108 4.44 16.70 -2.69
N SER A 109 4.03 15.98 -3.74
CA SER A 109 2.65 16.08 -4.22
C SER A 109 1.73 15.40 -3.22
N THR A 110 0.75 16.14 -2.74
CA THR A 110 -0.38 15.57 -1.99
C THR A 110 -1.32 14.85 -2.97
N PRO A 111 -1.93 13.71 -2.56
CA PRO A 111 -3.03 13.12 -3.33
C PRO A 111 -4.16 14.13 -3.51
N ALA A 112 -4.53 14.41 -4.76
CA ALA A 112 -5.64 15.30 -5.06
C ALA A 112 -6.97 14.72 -4.54
N THR A 113 -7.91 15.58 -4.17
CA THR A 113 -9.23 15.14 -3.73
C THR A 113 -9.93 14.31 -4.80
N GLY A 114 -10.44 13.15 -4.42
CA GLY A 114 -11.05 12.17 -5.29
C GLY A 114 -10.07 11.41 -6.18
N SER A 115 -8.75 11.61 -6.07
CA SER A 115 -7.74 10.82 -6.80
C SER A 115 -7.81 9.33 -6.42
N ILE A 116 -7.13 8.48 -7.19
CA ILE A 116 -7.07 7.05 -6.90
C ILE A 116 -6.19 6.82 -5.66
N GLU A 117 -5.12 7.60 -5.55
CA GLU A 117 -4.19 7.64 -4.44
C GLU A 117 -4.91 7.95 -3.12
N GLU A 118 -5.78 8.98 -3.11
CA GLU A 118 -6.61 9.28 -1.93
C GLU A 118 -7.56 8.13 -1.59
N LYS A 119 -8.23 7.56 -2.60
CA LYS A 119 -9.15 6.43 -2.39
C LYS A 119 -8.46 5.18 -1.85
N ILE A 120 -7.21 4.92 -2.25
CA ILE A 120 -6.40 3.85 -1.68
C ILE A 120 -6.09 4.13 -0.22
N LEU A 121 -5.71 5.37 0.15
CA LEU A 121 -5.47 5.74 1.53
C LEU A 121 -6.72 5.61 2.40
N ASP A 122 -7.87 6.09 1.90
CA ASP A 122 -9.17 5.95 2.59
C ASP A 122 -9.52 4.46 2.79
N PHE A 123 -9.36 3.65 1.75
CA PHE A 123 -9.60 2.22 1.84
C PHE A 123 -8.71 1.54 2.89
N LEU A 124 -7.40 1.79 2.88
CA LEU A 124 -6.47 1.19 3.84
C LEU A 124 -6.78 1.64 5.28
N GLN A 125 -7.20 2.90 5.45
CA GLN A 125 -7.62 3.46 6.73
C GLN A 125 -8.87 2.75 7.27
N ASP A 126 -9.91 2.61 6.45
CA ASP A 126 -11.16 1.97 6.84
C ASP A 126 -10.98 0.48 7.06
N PHE A 127 -10.15 -0.16 6.22
CA PHE A 127 -9.79 -1.55 6.39
C PHE A 127 -9.12 -1.79 7.74
N ALA A 128 -8.11 -0.98 8.09
CA ALA A 128 -7.39 -1.06 9.36
C ALA A 128 -8.31 -0.92 10.58
N ASN A 129 -9.27 -0.01 10.54
CA ASN A 129 -10.11 0.31 11.69
C ASN A 129 -11.30 -0.63 11.88
N LYS A 130 -11.99 -0.97 10.79
CA LYS A 130 -13.34 -1.55 10.86
C LYS A 130 -13.49 -2.80 10.02
N ALA A 131 -12.81 -2.88 8.86
CA ALA A 131 -13.09 -3.93 7.88
C ALA A 131 -12.25 -5.22 8.06
N ARG A 132 -11.21 -5.21 8.91
CA ARG A 132 -10.40 -6.41 9.25
C ARG A 132 -11.24 -7.63 9.66
N TYR A 133 -12.33 -7.40 10.39
CA TYR A 133 -13.26 -8.44 10.83
C TYR A 133 -14.66 -8.24 10.24
N TYR A 134 -14.76 -7.55 9.09
CA TYR A 134 -16.04 -7.22 8.47
C TYR A 134 -16.95 -8.45 8.37
N ASN A 135 -16.47 -9.55 7.78
CA ASN A 135 -17.27 -10.77 7.62
C ASN A 135 -17.81 -11.30 8.97
N LEU A 136 -17.00 -11.28 10.04
CA LEU A 136 -17.45 -11.75 11.37
C LEU A 136 -18.47 -10.79 12.01
N ARG A 137 -18.33 -9.49 11.76
CA ARG A 137 -19.27 -8.47 12.25
C ARG A 137 -20.60 -8.51 11.51
N GLU A 138 -20.58 -8.72 10.20
CA GLU A 138 -21.77 -8.92 9.37
C GLU A 138 -22.56 -10.17 9.77
N LEU A 139 -21.86 -11.25 10.14
CA LEU A 139 -22.54 -12.43 10.69
C LEU A 139 -23.24 -12.14 12.04
N SER A 140 -22.77 -11.13 12.77
CA SER A 140 -23.27 -10.77 14.10
C SER A 140 -24.29 -9.62 14.09
N ASN A 141 -24.36 -8.83 13.01
CA ASN A 141 -25.22 -7.66 12.86
C ASN A 141 -25.68 -7.54 11.40
N THR A 142 -26.98 -7.30 11.17
CA THR A 142 -27.56 -6.99 9.86
C THR A 142 -27.18 -5.57 9.39
N THR A 143 -25.92 -5.36 8.99
CA THR A 143 -25.51 -4.11 8.34
C THR A 143 -25.42 -4.29 6.82
N ALA A 144 -26.34 -3.68 6.06
CA ALA A 144 -26.34 -3.74 4.58
C ALA A 144 -25.20 -2.95 3.89
N ALA A 145 -24.08 -2.71 4.58
CA ALA A 145 -22.98 -1.91 4.04
C ALA A 145 -22.11 -2.75 3.11
N ARG A 146 -21.75 -2.20 1.95
CA ARG A 146 -20.88 -2.87 0.97
C ARG A 146 -19.54 -3.27 1.59
N GLY A 147 -19.15 -4.53 1.45
CA GLY A 147 -17.92 -5.05 2.06
C GLY A 147 -16.63 -4.58 1.39
N PRO A 148 -15.45 -4.86 1.98
CA PRO A 148 -14.16 -4.34 1.51
C PRO A 148 -13.81 -4.77 0.08
N LEU A 149 -14.30 -5.93 -0.39
CA LEU A 149 -14.11 -6.35 -1.78
C LEU A 149 -14.89 -5.46 -2.76
N GLY A 150 -16.11 -5.02 -2.39
CA GLY A 150 -16.92 -4.13 -3.20
C GLY A 150 -16.34 -2.72 -3.29
N ASP A 151 -15.82 -2.21 -2.17
CA ASP A 151 -15.10 -0.93 -2.13
C ASP A 151 -13.84 -0.98 -2.98
N TRP A 152 -13.02 -2.01 -2.80
CA TRP A 152 -11.81 -2.20 -3.60
C TRP A 152 -12.11 -2.35 -5.10
N TYR A 153 -13.15 -3.11 -5.46
CA TYR A 153 -13.57 -3.24 -6.85
C TYR A 153 -14.01 -1.90 -7.46
N SER A 154 -14.58 -1.00 -6.66
CA SER A 154 -14.90 0.35 -7.13
C SER A 154 -13.65 1.17 -7.47
N ILE A 155 -12.57 0.98 -6.71
CA ILE A 155 -11.25 1.54 -7.03
C ILE A 155 -10.69 0.92 -8.32
N CYS A 156 -10.83 -0.41 -8.49
CA CYS A 156 -10.44 -1.12 -9.72
C CYS A 156 -11.17 -0.57 -10.96
N LYS A 157 -12.48 -0.33 -10.87
CA LYS A 157 -13.25 0.31 -11.96
C LYS A 157 -12.75 1.70 -12.29
N LYS A 158 -12.49 2.52 -11.27
CA LYS A 158 -12.03 3.90 -11.46
C LYS A 158 -10.66 3.96 -12.13
N ILE A 159 -9.71 3.14 -11.69
CA ILE A 159 -8.38 3.11 -12.30
C ILE A 159 -8.42 2.54 -13.72
N ALA A 160 -9.24 1.53 -13.98
CA ALA A 160 -9.40 1.00 -15.33
C ALA A 160 -9.91 2.09 -16.29
N GLY A 161 -10.95 2.84 -15.90
CA GLY A 161 -11.49 3.93 -16.72
C GLY A 161 -10.46 5.03 -17.03
N THR A 162 -9.61 5.38 -16.06
CA THR A 162 -8.65 6.49 -16.17
C THR A 162 -7.32 6.09 -16.82
N GLU A 163 -6.77 4.91 -16.51
CA GLU A 163 -5.43 4.49 -16.95
C GLU A 163 -5.45 3.59 -18.18
N ILE A 164 -6.50 2.78 -18.36
CA ILE A 164 -6.65 1.86 -19.51
C ILE A 164 -7.48 2.53 -20.62
N GLY A 165 -8.55 3.23 -20.22
CA GLY A 165 -9.43 3.97 -21.11
C GLY A 165 -10.53 3.11 -21.75
N HIS A 166 -11.69 3.72 -21.97
CA HIS A 166 -12.91 3.03 -22.41
C HIS A 166 -12.76 2.27 -23.73
N VAL A 167 -12.02 2.82 -24.70
CA VAL A 167 -11.81 2.17 -26.01
C VAL A 167 -11.13 0.81 -25.86
N LYS A 168 -10.09 0.71 -25.01
CA LYS A 168 -9.40 -0.57 -24.77
C LYS A 168 -10.29 -1.52 -23.96
N LEU A 169 -10.99 -1.00 -22.95
CA LEU A 169 -11.90 -1.81 -22.14
C LEU A 169 -13.01 -2.44 -22.99
N ASN A 170 -13.63 -1.68 -23.90
CA ASN A 170 -14.66 -2.20 -24.79
C ASN A 170 -14.13 -3.33 -25.67
N LYS A 171 -12.93 -3.18 -26.25
CA LYS A 171 -12.28 -4.26 -27.02
C LYS A 171 -12.04 -5.53 -26.18
N HIS A 172 -11.67 -5.36 -24.91
CA HIS A 172 -11.53 -6.51 -24.00
C HIS A 172 -12.87 -7.15 -23.67
N ALA A 173 -13.92 -6.35 -23.47
CA ALA A 173 -15.27 -6.84 -23.21
C ALA A 173 -15.83 -7.61 -24.43
N GLU A 174 -15.72 -7.05 -25.63
CA GLU A 174 -16.09 -7.71 -26.89
C GLU A 174 -15.36 -9.04 -27.06
N ARG A 175 -14.04 -9.06 -26.83
CA ARG A 175 -13.26 -10.29 -26.91
C ARG A 175 -13.74 -11.34 -25.90
N LEU A 176 -14.06 -10.93 -24.67
CA LEU A 176 -14.62 -11.83 -23.67
C LEU A 176 -15.99 -12.38 -24.11
N MET A 177 -16.87 -11.52 -24.63
CA MET A 177 -18.17 -11.93 -25.15
C MET A 177 -18.02 -12.97 -26.27
N HIS A 178 -17.13 -12.74 -27.24
CA HIS A 178 -16.87 -13.70 -28.31
C HIS A 178 -16.33 -15.04 -27.80
N GLN A 179 -15.44 -15.03 -26.80
CA GLN A 179 -14.92 -16.26 -26.20
C GLN A 179 -16.02 -17.04 -25.46
N MET A 180 -16.92 -16.33 -24.78
CA MET A 180 -18.05 -16.95 -24.08
C MET A 180 -19.07 -17.54 -25.06
N ASP A 181 -19.38 -16.82 -26.13
CA ASP A 181 -20.31 -17.27 -27.18
C ASP A 181 -19.80 -18.55 -27.87
N GLN A 182 -18.52 -18.57 -28.24
CA GLN A 182 -17.87 -19.77 -28.80
C GLN A 182 -17.90 -20.98 -27.87
N ALA A 183 -17.86 -20.74 -26.55
CA ALA A 183 -17.94 -21.77 -25.53
C ALA A 183 -19.38 -22.14 -25.13
N GLY A 184 -20.40 -21.50 -25.72
CA GLY A 184 -21.80 -21.69 -25.35
C GLY A 184 -22.14 -21.23 -23.93
N MET A 185 -21.33 -20.33 -23.34
CA MET A 185 -21.51 -19.85 -21.98
C MET A 185 -22.46 -18.64 -21.95
N VAL A 186 -23.74 -18.90 -21.73
CA VAL A 186 -24.79 -17.87 -21.62
C VAL A 186 -25.65 -18.10 -20.38
N GLY A 187 -26.20 -17.02 -19.81
CA GLY A 187 -27.12 -17.07 -18.68
C GLY A 187 -26.62 -16.35 -17.43
N TYR A 188 -27.20 -16.72 -16.28
CA TYR A 188 -26.90 -16.12 -14.98
C TYR A 188 -25.73 -16.82 -14.29
N SER A 189 -24.90 -16.03 -13.60
CA SER A 189 -23.88 -16.58 -12.74
C SER A 189 -24.49 -17.22 -11.48
N PRO A 190 -23.92 -18.32 -10.98
CA PRO A 190 -24.25 -18.83 -9.64
C PRO A 190 -23.75 -17.91 -8.51
N ARG A 191 -22.95 -16.87 -8.83
CA ARG A 191 -22.44 -15.88 -7.87
C ARG A 191 -23.27 -14.60 -7.93
N PHE A 192 -23.48 -14.00 -6.76
CA PHE A 192 -24.09 -12.67 -6.62
C PHE A 192 -23.03 -11.57 -6.61
N ASP A 193 -23.46 -10.34 -6.90
CA ASP A 193 -22.59 -9.19 -6.80
C ASP A 193 -22.27 -8.86 -5.34
N PHE A 194 -21.55 -7.77 -5.10
CA PHE A 194 -21.17 -7.40 -3.73
C PHE A 194 -22.36 -6.94 -2.87
N ASP A 195 -23.51 -6.69 -3.48
CA ASP A 195 -24.74 -6.22 -2.84
C ASP A 195 -25.81 -7.34 -2.81
N GLY A 196 -25.47 -8.54 -3.29
CA GLY A 196 -26.36 -9.72 -3.30
C GLY A 196 -27.27 -9.82 -4.53
N HIS A 197 -27.08 -8.98 -5.55
CA HIS A 197 -27.90 -9.00 -6.76
C HIS A 197 -27.44 -10.05 -7.78
N PRO A 198 -28.37 -10.72 -8.49
CA PRO A 198 -28.03 -11.63 -9.56
C PRO A 198 -27.23 -10.93 -10.66
N MET A 199 -26.30 -11.65 -11.28
CA MET A 199 -25.54 -11.14 -12.42
C MET A 199 -25.50 -12.15 -13.56
N THR A 200 -25.18 -11.69 -14.76
CA THR A 200 -24.91 -12.60 -15.88
C THR A 200 -23.55 -13.28 -15.72
N LEU A 201 -23.32 -14.39 -16.41
CA LEU A 201 -21.99 -14.98 -16.51
C LEU A 201 -20.97 -13.96 -17.04
N PHE A 202 -21.39 -13.10 -17.97
CA PHE A 202 -20.52 -12.07 -18.54
C PHE A 202 -20.06 -11.09 -17.46
N ASP A 203 -20.98 -10.57 -16.64
CA ASP A 203 -20.65 -9.63 -15.57
C ASP A 203 -19.62 -10.22 -14.60
N ASP A 204 -19.77 -11.49 -14.27
CA ASP A 204 -18.90 -12.22 -13.37
C ASP A 204 -17.47 -12.38 -13.92
N TYR A 205 -17.34 -12.91 -15.14
CA TYR A 205 -16.04 -13.04 -15.81
C TYR A 205 -15.42 -11.67 -16.10
N TRP A 206 -16.22 -10.67 -16.46
CA TRP A 206 -15.74 -9.32 -16.72
C TRP A 206 -15.15 -8.67 -15.47
N ARG A 207 -15.80 -8.82 -14.30
CA ARG A 207 -15.25 -8.33 -13.02
C ARG A 207 -13.88 -8.93 -12.73
N MET A 208 -13.72 -10.24 -12.93
CA MET A 208 -12.45 -10.93 -12.75
C MET A 208 -11.38 -10.42 -13.71
N HIS A 209 -11.73 -10.26 -14.98
CA HIS A 209 -10.82 -9.75 -16.01
C HIS A 209 -10.41 -8.29 -15.73
N LEU A 210 -11.35 -7.46 -15.30
CA LEU A 210 -11.10 -6.06 -14.93
C LEU A 210 -10.13 -5.93 -13.76
N ILE A 211 -10.25 -6.80 -12.75
CA ILE A 211 -9.32 -6.88 -11.61
C ILE A 211 -7.91 -7.18 -12.11
N GLN A 212 -7.75 -8.19 -12.97
CA GLN A 212 -6.44 -8.56 -13.51
C GLN A 212 -5.80 -7.43 -14.31
N MET A 213 -6.58 -6.73 -15.13
CA MET A 213 -6.09 -5.59 -15.90
C MET A 213 -5.73 -4.39 -15.03
N SER A 214 -6.49 -4.13 -13.96
CA SER A 214 -6.28 -2.96 -13.09
C SER A 214 -5.18 -3.14 -12.04
N ALA A 215 -4.88 -4.38 -11.62
CA ALA A 215 -3.94 -4.65 -10.54
C ALA A 215 -2.54 -4.02 -10.74
N PRO A 216 -1.87 -4.10 -11.92
CA PRO A 216 -0.57 -3.47 -12.12
C PRO A 216 -0.62 -1.94 -12.02
N HIS A 217 -1.72 -1.33 -12.44
CA HIS A 217 -1.93 0.11 -12.30
C HIS A 217 -2.15 0.50 -10.83
N LEU A 218 -2.85 -0.33 -10.04
CA LEU A 218 -3.03 -0.09 -8.60
C LEU A 218 -1.70 -0.20 -7.85
N VAL A 219 -0.85 -1.16 -8.23
CA VAL A 219 0.51 -1.27 -7.70
C VAL A 219 1.32 -0.03 -8.03
N TRP A 220 1.20 0.51 -9.24
CA TRP A 220 1.84 1.78 -9.58
C TRP A 220 1.40 2.91 -8.65
N LYS A 221 0.10 3.02 -8.36
CA LYS A 221 -0.42 4.02 -7.41
C LYS A 221 0.10 3.83 -5.99
N LEU A 222 0.25 2.57 -5.54
CA LEU A 222 0.89 2.27 -4.26
C LEU A 222 2.37 2.68 -4.25
N VAL A 223 3.12 2.41 -5.32
CA VAL A 223 4.51 2.87 -5.46
C VAL A 223 4.58 4.40 -5.37
N GLN A 224 3.70 5.12 -6.07
CA GLN A 224 3.64 6.58 -6.01
C GLN A 224 3.35 7.12 -4.59
N LEU A 225 2.53 6.41 -3.80
CA LEU A 225 2.30 6.76 -2.39
C LEU A 225 3.55 6.49 -1.53
N ILE A 226 4.34 5.46 -1.84
CA ILE A 226 5.53 5.09 -1.05
C ILE A 226 6.74 5.98 -1.40
N THR A 227 6.88 6.43 -2.65
CA THR A 227 8.00 7.25 -3.12
C THR A 227 8.30 8.49 -2.24
N PRO A 228 7.33 9.35 -1.86
CA PRO A 228 7.63 10.48 -0.99
C PRO A 228 8.13 10.04 0.39
N LEU A 229 7.68 8.90 0.91
CA LEU A 229 8.13 8.35 2.20
C LEU A 229 9.57 7.83 2.12
N TYR A 230 9.91 7.13 1.03
CA TYR A 230 11.29 6.75 0.72
C TYR A 230 12.20 7.98 0.70
N ASN A 231 11.77 9.05 0.03
CA ASN A 231 12.54 10.29 -0.04
C ASN A 231 12.67 10.95 1.34
N SER A 232 11.62 10.96 2.17
CA SER A 232 11.71 11.47 3.55
C SER A 232 12.75 10.72 4.36
N LEU A 233 12.75 9.38 4.33
CA LEU A 233 13.74 8.57 5.03
C LEU A 233 15.17 8.87 4.53
N ARG A 234 15.33 9.07 3.22
CA ARG A 234 16.61 9.43 2.61
C ARG A 234 17.10 10.79 3.10
N TYR A 235 16.25 11.80 3.12
CA TYR A 235 16.60 13.13 3.63
C TYR A 235 16.94 13.11 5.12
N ILE A 236 16.11 12.45 5.94
CA ILE A 236 16.39 12.28 7.38
C ILE A 236 17.74 11.62 7.60
N THR A 237 18.11 10.64 6.78
CA THR A 237 19.40 9.96 6.90
C THR A 237 20.57 10.92 6.62
N TYR A 238 20.49 11.75 5.58
CA TYR A 238 21.56 12.73 5.32
C TYR A 238 21.69 13.77 6.43
N GLU A 239 20.57 14.24 6.98
CA GLU A 239 20.58 15.18 8.11
C GLU A 239 21.11 14.51 9.39
N ALA A 240 20.77 13.25 9.62
CA ALA A 240 21.30 12.46 10.72
C ALA A 240 22.83 12.31 10.63
N MET A 241 23.36 12.05 9.44
CA MET A 241 24.81 11.99 9.22
C MET A 241 25.49 13.32 9.53
N ASN A 242 24.95 14.45 9.05
CA ASN A 242 25.50 15.78 9.34
C ASN A 242 25.49 16.08 10.85
N TYR A 243 24.41 15.71 11.55
CA TYR A 243 24.29 15.88 12.99
C TYR A 243 25.28 14.98 13.76
N GLU A 244 25.42 13.72 13.34
CA GLU A 244 26.36 12.76 13.93
C GLU A 244 27.81 13.20 13.77
N ASP A 245 28.19 13.74 12.61
CA ASP A 245 29.53 14.29 12.37
C ASP A 245 29.81 15.51 13.26
N THR A 246 28.82 16.39 13.42
CA THR A 246 28.95 17.61 14.24
C THR A 246 29.10 17.28 15.73
N GLU A 247 28.32 16.32 16.23
CA GLU A 247 28.33 15.87 17.62
C GLU A 247 29.34 14.75 17.89
N GLN A 248 30.17 14.41 16.89
CA GLN A 248 31.24 13.41 16.97
C GLN A 248 30.78 12.00 17.40
N PHE A 249 29.59 11.59 16.95
CA PHE A 249 29.13 10.22 17.11
C PHE A 249 30.05 9.26 16.35
N LYS A 250 30.47 8.17 17.00
CA LYS A 250 31.36 7.18 16.38
C LYS A 250 30.65 6.20 15.44
N LEU A 251 29.36 6.00 15.66
CA LEU A 251 28.51 5.07 14.91
C LEU A 251 27.15 5.72 14.69
N PRO A 252 26.49 5.43 13.55
CA PRO A 252 25.17 5.96 13.27
C PRO A 252 24.13 5.43 14.25
N VAL A 253 23.22 6.32 14.66
CA VAL A 253 22.08 5.98 15.53
C VAL A 253 20.88 5.61 14.68
N ILE A 254 20.67 6.30 13.56
CA ILE A 254 19.61 6.02 12.59
C ILE A 254 20.23 5.26 11.41
N PRO A 255 19.75 4.04 11.09
CA PRO A 255 20.22 3.31 9.91
C PRO A 255 19.78 3.99 8.61
N HIS A 256 20.40 3.64 7.49
CA HIS A 256 20.00 4.07 6.15
C HIS A 256 18.66 3.43 5.73
N LEU A 257 17.56 3.82 6.39
CA LEU A 257 16.26 3.16 6.31
C LEU A 257 15.66 3.19 4.90
N TYR A 258 16.02 4.17 4.08
CA TYR A 258 15.54 4.27 2.71
C TYR A 258 16.01 3.07 1.84
N GLU A 259 17.13 2.43 2.16
CA GLU A 259 17.66 1.27 1.42
C GLU A 259 16.73 0.06 1.44
N PHE A 260 15.88 -0.05 2.47
CA PHE A 260 14.86 -1.10 2.53
C PHE A 260 13.75 -0.89 1.50
N PHE A 261 13.56 0.31 0.99
CA PHE A 261 12.43 0.68 0.14
C PHE A 261 12.84 1.12 -1.26
N VAL A 262 14.00 0.65 -1.76
CA VAL A 262 14.50 0.96 -3.12
C VAL A 262 13.51 0.62 -4.23
N PHE A 263 12.58 -0.32 -3.99
CA PHE A 263 11.50 -0.64 -4.92
C PHE A 263 10.56 0.55 -5.19
N ALA A 264 10.52 1.56 -4.31
CA ALA A 264 9.78 2.79 -4.51
C ALA A 264 10.32 3.67 -5.65
N LEU A 265 11.50 3.34 -6.19
CA LEU A 265 12.11 3.98 -7.36
C LEU A 265 11.72 3.32 -8.70
N ALA A 266 10.91 2.25 -8.67
CA ALA A 266 10.47 1.58 -9.88
C ALA A 266 9.75 2.55 -10.83
N THR A 267 9.96 2.42 -12.13
CA THR A 267 9.22 3.23 -13.10
C THR A 267 7.80 2.68 -13.32
N LYS A 268 6.92 3.49 -13.90
CA LYS A 268 5.58 3.04 -14.33
C LYS A 268 5.68 1.86 -15.29
N SER A 269 6.58 1.94 -16.28
CA SER A 269 6.80 0.86 -17.26
C SER A 269 7.17 -0.45 -16.57
N ASP A 270 8.12 -0.40 -15.65
CA ASP A 270 8.58 -1.60 -14.93
C ASP A 270 7.47 -2.17 -14.05
N THR A 271 6.75 -1.30 -13.35
CA THR A 271 5.64 -1.69 -12.47
C THR A 271 4.54 -2.42 -13.23
N LEU A 272 4.14 -1.91 -14.40
CA LEU A 272 3.08 -2.52 -15.20
C LEU A 272 3.45 -3.90 -15.75
N ARG A 273 4.74 -4.15 -16.00
CA ARG A 273 5.24 -5.43 -16.52
C ARG A 273 5.53 -6.46 -15.41
N ARG A 274 5.83 -5.99 -14.20
CA ARG A 274 6.30 -6.84 -13.10
C ARG A 274 5.18 -7.74 -12.56
N LYS A 275 5.51 -9.01 -12.36
CA LYS A 275 4.60 -10.04 -11.82
C LYS A 275 4.94 -10.53 -10.42
N SER A 276 6.19 -10.30 -9.97
CA SER A 276 6.63 -10.56 -8.61
C SER A 276 7.67 -9.51 -8.19
N TRP A 277 7.44 -8.93 -7.03
CA TRP A 277 8.26 -7.93 -6.37
C TRP A 277 9.10 -8.57 -5.26
N THR A 278 8.55 -9.55 -4.53
CA THR A 278 9.26 -10.25 -3.46
C THR A 278 10.53 -10.93 -3.97
N ARG A 279 10.45 -11.66 -5.09
CA ARG A 279 11.59 -12.34 -5.72
C ARG A 279 12.78 -11.43 -6.08
N ILE A 280 12.57 -10.13 -6.16
CA ILE A 280 13.58 -9.18 -6.65
C ILE A 280 14.16 -8.33 -5.53
N PHE A 281 13.36 -8.10 -4.48
CA PHE A 281 13.70 -7.18 -3.40
C PHE A 281 13.79 -7.86 -2.03
N LEU A 282 13.50 -9.16 -1.93
CA LEU A 282 13.64 -9.98 -0.72
C LEU A 282 14.56 -11.19 -0.89
N ASP A 283 14.60 -11.79 -2.07
CA ASP A 283 15.51 -12.89 -2.43
C ASP A 283 16.86 -12.33 -2.89
#